data_AF-A0AAW2XUP5-F1
#
_entry.id   AF-A0AAW2XUP5-F1
#
_cell.length_a   1.000
_cell.length_b   1.000
_cell.length_c   1.000
_cell.angle_alpha   90.00
_cell.angle_beta   90.00
_cell.angle_gamma   90.00
#
_symmetry.space_group_name_H-M   'P 1'
#
loop_
_entity.id
_entity.type
_entity.pdbx_description
1 polymer ?
#
loop_
_entity_poly.entity_id
_entity_poly.type
_entity_poly.pdbx_seq_one_letter_code
_entity_poly.pdbx_strand_id
1 'polypeptide(L)' 'MQDYMKAFSALMFDIRDMSEKDKLFTFMEGLKPWASVELQRQRVTDLGSAMTAAECLIDFTSETRRDR' A
#
# COMPACT_ATOMS: atom_id res chain seq x y z
N MET A 1 8.53 -4.10 -0.11
CA MET A 1 7.15 -3.66 0.17
C MET A 1 7.01 -3.34 1.66
N GLN A 2 7.49 -4.21 2.57
CA GLN A 2 7.60 -3.87 4.00
C GLN A 2 8.42 -2.59 4.26
N ASP A 3 9.57 -2.40 3.60
CA ASP A 3 10.36 -1.16 3.77
C ASP A 3 9.61 0.09 3.28
N TYR A 4 8.81 -0.06 2.23
CA TYR A 4 7.95 1.02 1.72
C TYR A 4 6.85 1.37 2.74
N MET A 5 6.20 0.38 3.34
CA MET A 5 5.18 0.60 4.38
C MET A 5 5.76 1.29 5.62
N LYS A 6 6.97 0.90 6.04
CA LYS A 6 7.66 1.56 7.17
C LYS A 6 8.02 3.01 6.86
N ALA A 7 8.54 3.27 5.66
CA ALA A 7 8.87 4.63 5.22
C ALA A 7 7.60 5.49 5.10
N PHE A 8 6.52 4.90 4.55
CA PHE A 8 5.24 5.58 4.41
C PHE A 8 4.62 5.91 5.76
N SER A 9 4.61 4.99 6.73
CA SER A 9 4.05 5.28 8.06
C SER A 9 4.83 6.36 8.80
N ALA A 10 6.17 6.38 8.67
CA ALA A 10 7.01 7.42 9.24
C ALA A 10 6.74 8.79 8.59
N LEU A 11 6.64 8.84 7.25
CA LEU A 11 6.32 10.06 6.51
C LEU A 11 4.94 10.60 6.89
N MET A 12 3.96 9.72 7.01
CA MET A 12 2.58 10.10 7.31
C MET A 12 2.39 10.63 8.73
N PHE A 13 3.24 10.23 9.67
CA PHE A 13 3.22 10.75 11.04
C PHE A 13 3.84 12.14 11.16
N ASP A 14 4.74 12.51 10.24
CA ASP A 14 5.44 13.80 10.25
C ASP A 14 4.60 14.92 9.59
N ILE A 15 3.71 14.56 8.66
CA ILE A 15 2.81 15.50 7.97
C ILE A 15 1.53 15.70 8.79
N ARG A 16 1.58 16.68 9.71
CA ARG A 16 0.52 16.99 10.69
C ARG A 16 -0.86 17.38 10.14
N ASP A 17 -1.02 17.64 8.84
CA ASP A 17 -2.26 18.19 8.25
C ASP A 17 -2.72 17.51 6.94
N MET A 18 -2.26 16.29 6.65
CA MET A 18 -2.69 15.58 5.43
C MET A 18 -4.10 14.99 5.60
N SER A 19 -5.03 15.27 4.68
CA SER A 19 -6.36 14.67 4.71
C SER A 19 -6.30 13.18 4.39
N GLU A 20 -7.18 12.35 4.96
CA GLU A 20 -7.20 10.89 4.68
C GLU A 20 -7.23 10.54 3.18
N LYS A 21 -7.89 11.37 2.37
CA LYS A 21 -7.88 11.22 0.90
C LYS A 21 -6.49 11.45 0.31
N ASP A 22 -5.79 12.49 0.76
CA ASP A 22 -4.45 12.80 0.29
C ASP A 22 -3.45 11.73 0.76
N LYS A 23 -3.64 11.17 1.96
CA LYS A 23 -2.85 10.03 2.44
C LYS A 23 -3.05 8.81 1.55
N LEU A 24 -4.30 8.48 1.23
CA LEU A 24 -4.62 7.36 0.34
C LEU A 24 -4.05 7.56 -1.06
N PHE A 25 -4.18 8.77 -1.62
CA PHE A 25 -3.62 9.10 -2.93
C PHE A 25 -2.10 8.93 -2.95
N THR A 26 -1.41 9.52 -1.95
CA THR A 26 0.05 9.42 -1.80
C THR A 26 0.49 7.96 -1.60
N PHE A 27 -0.27 7.19 -0.83
CA PHE A 27 -0.03 5.76 -0.63
C PHE A 27 -0.09 5.01 -1.96
N MET A 28 -1.14 5.22 -2.75
CA MET A 28 -1.36 4.53 -4.02
C MET A 28 -0.36 4.91 -5.11
N GLU A 29 0.12 6.17 -5.12
CA GLU A 29 1.15 6.64 -6.05
C GLU A 29 2.54 6.07 -5.74
N GLY A 30 2.90 5.91 -4.46
CA GLY A 30 4.21 5.36 -4.10
C GLY A 30 4.32 3.83 -4.22
N LEU A 31 3.23 3.13 -4.52
CA LEU A 31 3.23 1.68 -4.75
C LEU A 31 3.81 1.32 -6.12
N LYS A 32 4.27 0.06 -6.23
CA LYS A 32 4.60 -0.49 -7.55
C LYS A 32 3.35 -0.48 -8.45
N PRO A 33 3.49 -0.26 -9.77
CA PRO A 33 2.34 -0.15 -10.67
C PRO A 33 1.35 -1.31 -10.58
N TRP A 34 1.86 -2.55 -10.47
CA TRP A 34 1.01 -3.74 -10.34
C TRP A 34 0.21 -3.77 -9.02
N ALA A 35 0.78 -3.27 -7.93
CA ALA A 35 0.11 -3.25 -6.63
C ALA A 35 -0.96 -2.15 -6.57
N SER A 36 -0.68 -0.98 -7.16
CA SER A 36 -1.66 0.11 -7.26
C SER A 36 -2.88 -0.33 -8.09
N VAL A 37 -2.67 -1.02 -9.21
CA VAL A 37 -3.76 -1.58 -10.04
C VAL A 37 -4.57 -2.62 -9.27
N GLU A 38 -3.92 -3.52 -8.52
CA GLU A 38 -4.64 -4.54 -7.76
C GLU A 38 -5.47 -3.94 -6.61
N LEU A 39 -4.96 -2.91 -5.92
CA LEU A 39 -5.74 -2.16 -4.93
C LEU A 39 -6.94 -1.42 -5.55
N GLN A 40 -6.77 -0.85 -6.75
CA GLN A 40 -7.89 -0.26 -7.49
C GLN A 40 -8.96 -1.31 -7.85
N ARG A 41 -8.54 -2.53 -8.22
CA ARG A 41 -9.47 -3.65 -8.48
C ARG A 41 -10.23 -4.07 -7.24
N GLN A 42 -9.59 -4.04 -6.07
CA GLN A 42 -10.22 -4.29 -4.78
C GLN A 42 -11.11 -3.14 -4.29
N ARG A 43 -11.13 -2.01 -5.01
CA ARG A 43 -11.97 -0.83 -4.73
C ARG A 43 -11.79 -0.29 -3.32
N VAL A 44 -10.54 -0.28 -2.82
CA VAL A 44 -10.22 0.30 -1.51
C VAL A 44 -10.54 1.79 -1.49
N THR A 45 -11.21 2.24 -0.42
CA THR A 45 -11.69 3.62 -0.30
C THR A 45 -11.05 4.39 0.85
N ASP A 46 -10.30 3.71 1.69
CA ASP A 46 -9.65 4.26 2.87
C ASP A 46 -8.22 3.70 3.01
N LEU A 47 -7.38 4.44 3.73
CA LEU A 47 -5.97 4.11 3.88
C LEU A 47 -5.78 2.78 4.63
N GLY A 48 -6.61 2.48 5.62
CA GLY A 48 -6.52 1.24 6.39
C GLY A 48 -6.73 0.02 5.51
N SER A 49 -7.82 0.00 4.76
CA SER A 49 -8.12 -1.05 3.78
C SER A 49 -7.02 -1.19 2.73
N ALA A 50 -6.46 -0.06 2.24
CA ALA A 50 -5.37 -0.08 1.28
C ALA A 50 -4.07 -0.67 1.87
N MET A 51 -3.74 -0.37 3.13
CA MET A 51 -2.59 -0.93 3.83
C MET A 51 -2.74 -2.43 4.05
N THR A 52 -3.88 -2.88 4.59
CA THR A 52 -4.16 -4.32 4.80
C THR A 52 -4.13 -5.10 3.49
N ALA A 53 -4.77 -4.58 2.44
CA ALA A 53 -4.73 -5.21 1.13
C ALA A 53 -3.31 -5.27 0.55
N ALA A 54 -2.53 -4.20 0.71
CA ALA A 54 -1.15 -4.17 0.26
C ALA A 54 -0.26 -5.15 1.04
N GLU A 55 -0.55 -5.42 2.32
CA GLU A 55 0.15 -6.43 3.13
C GLU A 55 -0.15 -7.83 2.59
N CYS A 56 -1.41 -8.15 2.29
CA CYS A 56 -1.79 -9.43 1.70
C CYS A 56 -1.14 -9.68 0.32
N LEU A 57 -0.85 -8.62 -0.45
CA LEU A 57 -0.13 -8.75 -1.73
C LEU A 57 1.34 -9.16 -1.55
N ILE A 58 1.95 -8.88 -0.40
CA ILE A 58 3.34 -9.29 -0.09
C ILE A 58 3.42 -10.80 0.02
N ASP A 59 2.47 -11.40 0.72
CA ASP A 59 2.39 -12.84 0.95
C ASP A 59 2.27 -13.62 -0.36
N PHE A 60 1.44 -13.13 -1.29
CA PHE A 60 1.23 -13.76 -2.60
C PHE A 60 2.50 -13.81 -3.48
N THR A 61 3.35 -12.79 -3.40
CA THR A 61 4.62 -12.75 -4.16
C THR A 61 5.73 -13.62 -3.56
N SER A 62 5.58 -14.01 -2.28
CA SER A 62 6.51 -14.90 -1.61
C SER A 62 6.19 -16.38 -1.85
N GLU A 63 4.92 -16.73 -2.06
CA GLU A 63 4.50 -18.08 -2.45
C GLU A 63 4.77 -18.40 -3.92
N THR A 64 4.71 -17.42 -4.82
CA THR A 64 5.01 -17.60 -6.26
C THR A 64 6.50 -17.82 -6.57
N ARG A 65 7.38 -17.87 -5.56
CA ARG A 65 8.81 -18.20 -5.68
C ARG A 65 9.16 -19.62 -5.24
N ARG A 66 8.21 -20.41 -4.72
CA ARG A 66 8.45 -21.78 -4.23
C ARG A 66 7.93 -22.89 -5.17
N ASP A 67 7.40 -22.51 -6.33
CA ASP A 67 7.13 -23.42 -7.44
C ASP A 67 7.95 -22.97 -8.67
N ARG A 68 9.22 -23.36 -8.71
CA ARG A 68 9.97 -23.47 -9.97
C ARG A 68 11.02 -24.56 -9.89
#